data_AF-A0A9D6KT44-F1
#
_entry.id   AF-A0A9D6KT44-F1
#
_cell.length_a   1.000
_cell.length_b   1.000
_cell.length_c   1.000
_cell.angle_alpha   90.00
_cell.angle_beta   90.00
_cell.angle_gamma   90.00
#
_symmetry.space_group_name_H-M   'P 1'
#
loop_
_entity.id
_entity.type
_entity.pdbx_description
1 polymer ?
#
loop_
_entity_poly.entity_id
_entity_poly.type
_entity_poly.pdbx_seq_one_letter_code
_entity_poly.pdbx_strand_id
1 'polypeptide(L)'
;MSDDQQPDPRRIDWAKLRASAAQQHIAELLDRRTWTWRRISSAVAGVVLLVVVSLWVWIYWGLPQVPNADALWALNRQQSTMFLDRNGQVLGVRGPYYGQRVHLHDLPTFVPQAFIAIEDRRFYEHEGVDRMAILRAVLANLRAGETRQGASTISQQLARNLFLTPEQSINRKLREMVLASRIERRLTKDEILELYLNRVYLGDQAFGAPKRR
;
A
#
# COMPACT_ATOMS: atom_id res chain seq x y z
N MET A 1 83.42 -17.12 11.70
CA MET A 1 83.80 -15.74 11.34
C MET A 1 82.62 -15.16 10.55
N SER A 2 81.63 -14.62 11.25
CA SER A 2 80.47 -13.96 10.64
C SER A 2 80.82 -12.49 10.48
N ASP A 3 81.06 -12.07 9.23
CA ASP A 3 81.35 -10.68 8.87
C ASP A 3 80.04 -9.89 9.01
N ASP A 4 79.89 -9.19 10.12
CA ASP A 4 78.71 -8.37 10.43
C ASP A 4 78.86 -7.03 9.72
N GLN A 5 78.40 -7.01 8.46
CA GLN A 5 78.52 -5.87 7.57
C GLN A 5 77.51 -4.79 7.98
N GLN A 6 77.95 -3.93 8.91
CA GLN A 6 77.14 -2.85 9.44
C GLN A 6 76.79 -1.87 8.30
N PRO A 7 75.50 -1.57 8.06
CA PRO A 7 75.08 -0.82 6.88
C PRO A 7 75.61 0.62 6.91
N ASP A 8 76.25 1.04 5.81
CA ASP A 8 76.80 2.39 5.63
C ASP A 8 75.67 3.44 5.71
N PRO A 9 75.67 4.33 6.72
CA PRO A 9 74.62 5.32 6.92
C PRO A 9 74.55 6.40 5.83
N ARG A 10 75.53 6.45 4.90
CA ARG A 10 75.57 7.42 3.79
C ARG A 10 75.12 6.85 2.44
N ARG A 11 74.84 5.54 2.36
CA ARG A 11 74.43 4.89 1.11
C ARG A 11 72.92 5.05 0.89
N ILE A 12 72.56 6.00 0.04
CA ILE A 12 71.17 6.22 -0.38
C ILE A 12 70.68 5.01 -1.18
N ASP A 13 69.72 4.29 -0.64
CA ASP A 13 69.06 3.16 -1.30
C ASP A 13 68.02 3.69 -2.31
N TRP A 14 68.50 4.04 -3.49
CA TRP A 14 67.69 4.56 -4.59
C TRP A 14 66.58 3.59 -5.03
N ALA A 15 66.76 2.29 -4.80
CA ALA A 15 65.74 1.28 -5.12
C ALA A 15 64.55 1.39 -4.15
N LYS A 16 64.81 1.51 -2.83
CA LYS A 16 63.76 1.74 -1.84
C LYS A 16 63.02 3.05 -2.06
N LEU A 17 63.74 4.14 -2.36
CA LEU A 17 63.14 5.45 -2.62
C LEU A 17 62.23 5.45 -3.85
N ARG A 18 62.64 4.77 -4.94
CA ARG A 18 61.80 4.63 -6.13
C ARG A 18 60.58 3.73 -5.89
N ALA A 19 60.74 2.65 -5.13
CA ALA A 19 59.63 1.76 -4.75
C ALA A 19 58.62 2.47 -3.87
N SER A 20 59.05 3.23 -2.86
CA SER A 20 58.16 4.00 -1.99
C SER A 20 57.46 5.12 -2.74
N ALA A 21 58.14 5.81 -3.66
CA ALA A 21 57.52 6.84 -4.49
C ALA A 21 56.47 6.26 -5.46
N ALA A 22 56.75 5.11 -6.08
CA ALA A 22 55.79 4.41 -6.92
C ALA A 22 54.58 3.89 -6.12
N GLN A 23 54.81 3.36 -4.92
CA GLN A 23 53.75 2.92 -4.01
C GLN A 23 52.89 4.08 -3.52
N GLN A 24 53.50 5.22 -3.18
CA GLN A 24 52.78 6.44 -2.79
C GLN A 24 51.93 6.98 -3.94
N HIS A 25 52.45 7.00 -5.17
CA HIS A 25 51.71 7.47 -6.32
C HIS A 25 50.52 6.54 -6.67
N ILE A 26 50.70 5.23 -6.58
CA ILE A 26 49.61 4.24 -6.77
C ILE A 26 48.56 4.38 -5.66
N ALA A 27 48.97 4.55 -4.40
CA ALA A 27 48.07 4.79 -3.28
C ALA A 27 47.26 6.08 -3.47
N GLU A 28 47.88 7.16 -3.95
CA GLU A 28 47.21 8.42 -4.23
C GLU A 28 46.20 8.31 -5.39
N LEU A 29 46.53 7.57 -6.46
CA LEU A 29 45.60 7.31 -7.57
C LEU A 29 44.41 6.44 -7.14
N LEU A 30 44.66 5.43 -6.30
CA LEU A 30 43.61 4.58 -5.74
C LEU A 30 42.71 5.36 -4.76
N ASP A 31 43.29 6.21 -3.91
CA ASP A 31 42.55 7.03 -2.94
C ASP A 31 41.70 8.10 -3.65
N ARG A 32 42.24 8.78 -4.67
CA ARG A 32 41.46 9.71 -5.51
C ARG A 32 40.28 9.01 -6.21
N ARG A 33 40.48 7.76 -6.65
CA ARG A 33 39.41 6.94 -7.25
C ARG A 33 38.36 6.57 -6.20
N THR A 34 38.71 6.01 -5.05
CA THR A 34 37.73 5.63 -4.02
C THR A 34 37.01 6.85 -3.42
N TRP A 35 37.68 7.99 -3.32
CA TRP A 35 37.10 9.24 -2.84
C TRP A 35 36.07 9.85 -3.82
N THR A 36 36.31 9.77 -5.13
CA THR A 36 35.34 10.19 -6.15
C THR A 36 34.13 9.25 -6.20
N TRP A 37 34.33 7.93 -6.13
CA TRP A 37 33.24 6.95 -6.05
C TRP A 37 32.43 7.08 -4.76
N ARG A 38 33.05 7.37 -3.60
CA ARG A 38 32.32 7.67 -2.35
C ARG A 38 31.42 8.90 -2.51
N ARG A 39 31.92 10.00 -3.10
CA ARG A 39 31.12 11.20 -3.36
C ARG A 39 29.94 10.92 -4.30
N ILE A 40 30.19 10.22 -5.41
CA ILE A 40 29.13 9.81 -6.35
C ILE A 40 28.10 8.92 -5.64
N SER A 41 28.53 7.92 -4.88
CA SER A 41 27.62 7.03 -4.13
C SER A 41 26.79 7.80 -3.10
N SER A 42 27.38 8.76 -2.38
CA SER A 42 26.65 9.62 -1.43
C SER A 42 25.66 10.55 -2.12
N ALA A 43 26.01 11.07 -3.30
CA ALA A 43 25.11 11.90 -4.11
C ALA A 43 23.93 11.08 -4.64
N VAL A 44 24.19 9.87 -5.16
CA VAL A 44 23.16 8.94 -5.60
C VAL A 44 22.25 8.54 -4.43
N ALA A 45 22.82 8.20 -3.27
CA ALA A 45 22.04 7.88 -2.07
C ALA A 45 21.17 9.08 -1.62
N GLY A 46 21.70 10.30 -1.67
CA GLY A 46 20.94 11.52 -1.39
C GLY A 46 19.78 11.73 -2.35
N VAL A 47 20.00 11.53 -3.66
CA VAL A 47 18.94 11.62 -4.68
C VAL A 47 17.88 10.54 -4.47
N VAL A 48 18.27 9.29 -4.21
CA VAL A 48 17.34 8.20 -3.93
C VAL A 48 16.50 8.51 -2.69
N LEU A 49 17.13 9.01 -1.63
CA LEU A 49 16.43 9.43 -0.42
C LEU A 49 15.41 10.53 -0.71
N LEU A 50 15.79 11.56 -1.47
CA LEU A 50 14.88 12.65 -1.85
C LEU A 50 13.69 12.13 -2.66
N VAL A 51 13.91 11.21 -3.60
CA VAL A 51 12.84 10.59 -4.38
C VAL A 51 11.90 9.78 -3.48
N VAL A 52 12.44 8.97 -2.57
CA VAL A 52 11.64 8.18 -1.62
C VAL A 52 10.81 9.09 -0.70
N VAL A 53 11.41 10.14 -0.14
CA VAL A 53 10.71 11.11 0.71
C VAL A 53 9.64 11.85 -0.09
N SER A 54 9.93 12.27 -1.32
CA SER A 54 8.96 12.96 -2.18
C SER A 54 7.78 12.08 -2.52
N LEU A 55 8.02 10.81 -2.86
CA LEU A 55 6.97 9.82 -3.09
C LEU A 55 6.14 9.57 -1.82
N TRP A 56 6.81 9.47 -0.67
CA TRP A 56 6.13 9.29 0.61
C TRP A 56 5.21 10.48 0.91
N VAL A 57 5.71 11.72 0.78
CA VAL A 57 4.89 12.92 0.92
C VAL A 57 3.72 12.88 -0.06
N TRP A 58 3.97 12.61 -1.35
CA TRP A 58 2.93 12.58 -2.38
C TRP A 58 1.79 11.55 -2.13
N ILE A 59 2.13 10.37 -1.61
CA ILE A 59 1.14 9.34 -1.25
C ILE A 59 0.35 9.75 -0.01
N TYR A 60 1.04 10.26 1.02
CA TYR A 60 0.43 10.52 2.33
C TYR A 60 -0.23 11.90 2.43
N TRP A 61 0.06 12.81 1.51
CA TRP A 61 -0.47 14.16 1.51
C TRP A 61 -1.99 14.17 1.34
N GLY A 62 -2.68 14.73 2.34
CA GLY A 62 -4.14 14.83 2.35
C GLY A 62 -4.85 13.49 2.55
N LEU A 63 -4.16 12.44 3.03
CA LEU A 63 -4.83 11.21 3.42
C LEU A 63 -5.74 11.46 4.64
N PRO A 64 -7.03 11.08 4.57
CA PRO A 64 -7.90 11.18 5.73
C PRO A 64 -7.41 10.27 6.86
N GLN A 65 -7.67 10.69 8.10
CA GLN A 65 -7.51 9.81 9.25
C GLN A 65 -8.67 8.81 9.27
N VAL A 66 -8.34 7.54 9.47
CA VAL A 66 -9.36 6.49 9.66
C VAL A 66 -9.89 6.66 11.09
N PRO A 67 -11.18 7.00 11.28
CA PRO A 67 -11.74 7.22 12.61
C PRO A 67 -12.03 5.88 13.31
N ASN A 68 -12.62 5.92 14.50
CA ASN A 68 -13.01 4.71 15.23
C ASN A 68 -14.17 3.98 14.54
N ALA A 69 -14.43 2.74 14.96
CA ALA A 69 -15.46 1.88 14.37
C ALA A 69 -16.82 2.57 14.22
N ASP A 70 -17.35 3.18 15.29
CA ASP A 70 -18.65 3.85 15.25
C ASP A 70 -18.73 4.98 14.21
N ALA A 71 -17.63 5.73 14.08
CA ALA A 71 -17.54 6.81 13.11
C ALA A 71 -17.45 6.27 11.68
N LEU A 72 -16.74 5.15 11.44
CA LEU A 72 -16.71 4.49 10.12
C LEU A 72 -18.11 4.10 9.65
N TRP A 73 -18.97 3.66 10.58
CA TRP A 73 -20.36 3.35 10.29
C TRP A 73 -21.22 4.57 9.93
N ALA A 74 -20.86 5.76 10.44
CA ALA A 74 -21.56 7.01 10.16
C ALA A 74 -21.05 7.75 8.91
N LEU A 75 -19.80 7.50 8.49
CA LEU A 75 -19.18 8.18 7.34
C LEU A 75 -19.99 8.03 6.06
N ASN A 76 -20.07 9.08 5.26
CA ASN A 76 -20.62 9.05 3.90
C ASN A 76 -22.06 8.49 3.79
N ARG A 77 -22.86 8.56 4.87
CA ARG A 77 -24.32 8.38 4.78
C ARG A 77 -24.94 9.71 4.37
N GLN A 78 -25.34 9.82 3.11
CA GLN A 78 -26.14 10.95 2.66
C GLN A 78 -27.51 10.93 3.37
N GLN A 79 -28.04 12.11 3.69
CA GLN A 79 -29.38 12.21 4.27
C GLN A 79 -30.42 11.86 3.21
N SER A 80 -31.39 11.02 3.56
CA SER A 80 -32.52 10.64 2.71
C SER A 80 -33.84 11.02 3.37
N THR A 81 -34.77 11.57 2.61
CA THR A 81 -36.13 11.82 3.06
C THR A 81 -37.03 10.67 2.61
N MET A 82 -37.64 9.96 3.56
CA MET A 82 -38.58 8.87 3.29
C MET A 82 -40.02 9.38 3.41
N PHE A 83 -40.81 9.18 2.37
CA PHE A 83 -42.24 9.47 2.37
C PHE A 83 -43.01 8.21 2.77
N LEU A 84 -43.83 8.31 3.81
CA LEU A 84 -44.62 7.21 4.36
C LEU A 84 -46.12 7.46 4.13
N ASP A 85 -46.89 6.40 3.91
CA ASP A 85 -48.35 6.45 3.94
C ASP A 85 -48.89 6.50 5.38
N ARG A 86 -50.21 6.62 5.53
CA ARG A 86 -50.88 6.64 6.85
C ARG A 86 -50.71 5.35 7.67
N ASN A 87 -50.31 4.26 7.02
CA ASN A 87 -50.09 2.94 7.62
C ASN A 87 -48.59 2.65 7.86
N GLY A 88 -47.70 3.61 7.57
CA GLY A 88 -46.25 3.45 7.69
C GLY A 88 -45.57 2.73 6.52
N GLN A 89 -46.26 2.52 5.40
CA GLN A 89 -45.67 1.96 4.18
C GLN A 89 -44.86 3.02 3.41
N VAL A 90 -43.72 2.62 2.86
CA VAL A 90 -42.84 3.54 2.11
C VAL A 90 -43.44 3.84 0.74
N LEU A 91 -43.81 5.10 0.50
CA LEU A 91 -44.32 5.60 -0.79
C LEU A 91 -43.17 6.01 -1.73
N GLY A 92 -42.04 6.43 -1.18
CA GLY A 92 -40.87 6.84 -1.95
C GLY A 92 -39.75 7.36 -1.07
N VAL A 93 -38.55 7.43 -1.63
CA VAL A 93 -37.34 7.92 -0.95
C VAL A 93 -36.68 8.94 -1.85
N ARG A 94 -36.36 10.11 -1.29
CA ARG A 94 -35.57 11.14 -1.97
C ARG A 94 -34.16 11.16 -1.38
N GLY A 95 -33.17 10.83 -2.19
CA GLY A 95 -31.79 10.57 -1.77
C GLY A 95 -31.50 9.07 -1.66
N PRO A 96 -30.26 8.65 -1.36
CA PRO A 96 -29.90 7.23 -1.33
C PRO A 96 -30.65 6.49 -0.22
N TYR A 97 -31.24 5.35 -0.54
CA TYR A 97 -31.86 4.49 0.47
C TYR A 97 -30.78 3.66 1.16
N TYR A 98 -30.32 4.12 2.33
CA TYR A 98 -29.57 3.28 3.24
C TYR A 98 -30.57 2.52 4.10
N GLY A 99 -30.77 1.24 3.82
CA GLY A 99 -31.60 0.38 4.66
C GLY A 99 -31.15 0.36 6.13
N GLN A 100 -31.93 -0.32 6.97
CA GLN A 100 -31.45 -0.69 8.31
C GLN A 100 -30.13 -1.43 8.19
N ARG A 101 -29.21 -1.18 9.13
CA ARG A 101 -27.94 -1.93 9.18
C ARG A 101 -28.28 -3.41 9.23
N VAL A 102 -27.74 -4.16 8.29
CA VAL A 102 -27.91 -5.61 8.25
C VAL A 102 -26.67 -6.23 8.86
N HIS A 103 -26.86 -6.98 9.95
CA HIS A 103 -25.77 -7.69 10.57
C HIS A 103 -25.33 -8.88 9.73
N LEU A 104 -24.05 -9.21 9.79
CA LEU A 104 -23.50 -10.31 8.98
C LEU A 104 -24.19 -11.64 9.28
N HIS A 105 -24.59 -11.86 10.54
CA HIS A 105 -25.30 -13.07 10.99
C HIS A 105 -26.78 -13.11 10.56
N ASP A 106 -27.36 -11.95 10.20
CA ASP A 106 -28.74 -11.88 9.67
C ASP A 106 -28.79 -12.26 8.18
N LEU A 107 -27.64 -12.32 7.51
CA LEU A 107 -27.56 -12.66 6.10
C LEU A 107 -27.50 -14.19 5.90
N PRO A 108 -28.14 -14.72 4.84
CA PRO A 108 -27.90 -16.09 4.43
C PRO A 108 -26.40 -16.31 4.20
N THR A 109 -25.85 -17.42 4.71
CA THR A 109 -24.41 -17.69 4.71
C THR A 109 -23.76 -17.63 3.32
N PHE A 110 -24.52 -17.94 2.27
CA PHE A 110 -24.03 -17.87 0.90
C PHE A 110 -23.75 -16.44 0.42
N VAL A 111 -24.38 -15.41 0.99
CA VAL A 111 -24.21 -14.02 0.55
C VAL A 111 -22.78 -13.55 0.84
N PRO A 112 -22.28 -13.53 2.10
CA PRO A 112 -20.90 -13.12 2.36
C PRO A 112 -19.88 -14.02 1.65
N GLN A 113 -20.14 -15.34 1.59
CA GLN A 113 -19.28 -16.31 0.92
C GLN A 113 -19.13 -16.03 -0.57
N ALA A 114 -20.20 -15.62 -1.26
CA ALA A 114 -20.14 -15.29 -2.68
C ALA A 114 -19.25 -14.07 -2.95
N PHE A 115 -19.38 -13.01 -2.15
CA PHE A 115 -18.52 -11.83 -2.26
C PHE A 115 -17.05 -12.16 -1.99
N ILE A 116 -16.77 -12.93 -0.93
CA ILE A 116 -15.40 -13.40 -0.66
C ILE A 116 -14.88 -14.23 -1.84
N ALA A 117 -15.67 -15.16 -2.38
CA ALA A 117 -15.23 -16.03 -3.45
C ALA A 117 -14.93 -15.29 -4.77
N ILE A 118 -15.66 -14.22 -5.06
CA ILE A 118 -15.54 -13.44 -6.31
C ILE A 118 -14.49 -12.34 -6.17
N GLU A 119 -14.55 -11.57 -5.08
CA GLU A 119 -13.76 -10.34 -4.92
C GLU A 119 -12.44 -10.59 -4.21
N ASP A 120 -12.40 -11.48 -3.22
CA ASP A 120 -11.27 -11.61 -2.31
C ASP A 120 -11.19 -12.97 -1.62
N ARG A 121 -10.79 -14.00 -2.38
CA ARG A 121 -10.84 -15.42 -1.94
C ARG A 121 -10.06 -15.70 -0.66
N ARG A 122 -9.08 -14.85 -0.34
CA ARG A 122 -8.20 -14.97 0.83
C ARG A 122 -8.49 -13.89 1.86
N PHE A 123 -9.70 -13.34 1.86
CA PHE A 123 -10.09 -12.21 2.71
C PHE A 123 -9.65 -12.39 4.17
N TYR A 124 -9.84 -13.58 4.75
CA TYR A 124 -9.50 -13.86 6.15
C TYR A 124 -7.99 -14.09 6.42
N GLU A 125 -7.14 -14.13 5.38
CA GLU A 125 -5.74 -14.52 5.51
C GLU A 125 -4.74 -13.35 5.35
N HIS A 126 -5.21 -12.17 4.94
CA HIS A 126 -4.35 -10.99 4.74
C HIS A 126 -4.77 -9.81 5.61
N GLU A 127 -3.97 -8.75 5.68
CA GLU A 127 -4.23 -7.55 6.49
C GLU A 127 -4.40 -6.32 5.59
N GLY A 128 -5.51 -6.27 4.85
CA GLY A 128 -5.84 -5.18 3.94
C GLY A 128 -5.32 -5.35 2.52
N VAL A 129 -4.15 -5.95 2.31
CA VAL A 129 -3.57 -6.19 0.98
C VAL A 129 -3.14 -7.65 0.84
N ASP A 130 -3.69 -8.36 -0.14
CA ASP A 130 -3.23 -9.70 -0.50
C ASP A 130 -2.00 -9.63 -1.43
N ARG A 131 -0.82 -9.76 -0.83
CA ARG A 131 0.46 -9.80 -1.56
C ARG A 131 0.54 -10.96 -2.55
N MET A 132 -0.11 -12.08 -2.24
CA MET A 132 -0.09 -13.27 -3.10
C MET A 132 -1.06 -13.13 -4.26
N ALA A 133 -2.21 -12.48 -4.07
CA ALA A 133 -3.07 -12.08 -5.19
C ALA A 133 -2.36 -11.10 -6.13
N ILE A 134 -1.63 -10.11 -5.59
CA ILE A 134 -0.84 -9.18 -6.41
C ILE A 134 0.19 -9.94 -7.23
N LEU A 135 0.99 -10.81 -6.60
CA LEU A 135 2.01 -11.59 -7.30
C LEU A 135 1.39 -12.47 -8.39
N ARG A 136 0.29 -13.17 -8.07
CA ARG A 136 -0.45 -14.02 -9.01
C ARG A 136 -0.98 -13.23 -10.21
N ALA A 137 -1.60 -12.08 -9.95
CA ALA A 137 -2.16 -11.22 -10.99
C ALA A 137 -1.06 -10.64 -11.89
N VAL A 138 0.08 -10.21 -11.32
CA VAL A 138 1.24 -9.76 -12.09
C VAL A 138 1.76 -10.87 -13.00
N LEU A 139 1.99 -12.07 -12.47
CA LEU A 139 2.45 -13.21 -13.26
C LEU A 139 1.46 -13.60 -14.36
N ALA A 140 0.16 -13.58 -14.07
CA ALA A 140 -0.88 -13.89 -15.05
C ALA A 140 -0.97 -12.84 -16.16
N ASN A 141 -0.94 -11.55 -15.81
CA ASN A 141 -1.02 -10.45 -16.78
C ASN A 141 0.25 -10.38 -17.67
N LEU A 142 1.44 -10.63 -17.10
CA LEU A 142 2.68 -10.71 -17.87
C LEU A 142 2.65 -11.85 -18.89
N ARG A 143 2.13 -13.03 -18.52
CA ARG A 143 1.97 -14.16 -19.44
C ARG A 143 0.92 -13.91 -20.51
N ALA A 144 -0.13 -13.15 -20.17
CA ALA A 144 -1.21 -12.82 -21.08
C ALA A 144 -0.88 -11.68 -22.05
N GLY A 145 0.10 -10.83 -21.72
CA GLY A 145 0.40 -9.60 -22.46
C GLY A 145 -0.64 -8.49 -22.27
N GLU A 146 -1.65 -8.72 -21.44
CA GLU A 146 -2.75 -7.80 -21.16
C GLU A 146 -3.27 -7.99 -19.73
N THR A 147 -4.04 -7.03 -19.23
CA THR A 147 -4.66 -7.11 -17.89
C THR A 147 -5.84 -8.09 -17.93
N ARG A 148 -5.66 -9.30 -17.37
CA ARG A 148 -6.72 -10.31 -17.23
C ARG A 148 -7.18 -10.55 -15.79
N GLN A 149 -6.31 -10.32 -14.82
CA GLN A 149 -6.59 -10.56 -13.41
C GLN A 149 -6.36 -9.30 -12.57
N GLY A 150 -7.31 -9.04 -11.67
CA GLY A 150 -7.19 -8.06 -10.60
C GLY A 150 -6.60 -8.67 -9.32
N ALA A 151 -6.18 -7.80 -8.41
CA ALA A 151 -5.66 -8.17 -7.09
C ALA A 151 -6.21 -7.25 -5.98
N SER A 152 -7.36 -6.60 -6.22
CA SER A 152 -7.96 -5.71 -5.23
C SER A 152 -8.66 -6.53 -4.15
N THR A 153 -8.47 -6.16 -2.89
CA THR A 153 -9.13 -6.80 -1.74
C THR A 153 -10.44 -6.10 -1.39
N ILE A 154 -11.32 -6.77 -0.63
CA ILE A 154 -12.54 -6.16 -0.10
C ILE A 154 -12.20 -4.91 0.73
N SER A 155 -11.15 -4.96 1.55
CA SER A 155 -10.70 -3.84 2.37
C SER A 155 -10.22 -2.64 1.54
N GLN A 156 -9.56 -2.86 0.40
CA GLN A 156 -9.21 -1.79 -0.54
C GLN A 156 -10.44 -1.18 -1.20
N GLN A 157 -11.40 -2.01 -1.61
CA GLN A 157 -12.64 -1.53 -2.20
C GLN A 157 -13.47 -0.72 -1.18
N LEU A 158 -13.53 -1.18 0.06
CA LEU A 158 -14.16 -0.45 1.15
C LEU A 158 -13.47 0.91 1.40
N ALA A 159 -12.14 0.92 1.48
CA ALA A 159 -11.37 2.15 1.63
C ALA A 159 -11.64 3.16 0.50
N ARG A 160 -11.70 2.67 -0.75
CA ARG A 160 -12.05 3.48 -1.92
C ARG A 160 -13.42 4.12 -1.76
N ASN A 161 -14.43 3.32 -1.39
CA ASN A 161 -15.82 3.78 -1.30
C ASN A 161 -16.06 4.75 -0.13
N LEU A 162 -15.30 4.63 0.97
CA LEU A 162 -15.46 5.48 2.15
C LEU A 162 -14.71 6.81 2.06
N PHE A 163 -13.53 6.83 1.43
CA PHE A 163 -12.58 7.94 1.60
C PHE A 163 -12.08 8.59 0.32
N LEU A 164 -12.19 7.91 -0.84
CA LEU A 164 -11.53 8.33 -2.06
C LEU A 164 -12.52 8.69 -3.15
N THR A 165 -12.09 9.55 -4.06
CA THR A 165 -12.88 9.92 -5.23
C THR A 165 -12.86 8.82 -6.30
N PRO A 166 -13.83 8.80 -7.24
CA PRO A 166 -13.91 7.79 -8.29
C PRO A 166 -12.75 7.80 -9.30
N GLU A 167 -11.93 8.85 -9.33
CA GLU A 167 -10.83 9.05 -10.28
C GLU A 167 -9.82 7.89 -10.27
N GLN A 168 -9.56 7.29 -11.43
CA GLN A 168 -8.65 6.13 -11.52
C GLN A 168 -7.20 6.58 -11.73
N SER A 169 -6.39 6.53 -10.67
CA SER A 169 -4.95 6.82 -10.74
C SER A 169 -4.12 5.85 -9.89
N ILE A 170 -2.82 5.71 -10.23
CA ILE A 170 -1.86 4.95 -9.43
C ILE A 170 -1.76 5.51 -8.00
N ASN A 171 -1.78 6.84 -7.86
CA ASN A 171 -1.79 7.49 -6.54
C ASN A 171 -2.97 7.00 -5.71
N ARG A 172 -4.18 7.06 -6.29
CA ARG A 172 -5.38 6.59 -5.60
C ARG A 172 -5.24 5.12 -5.20
N LYS A 173 -4.72 4.26 -6.07
CA LYS A 173 -4.52 2.84 -5.76
C LYS A 173 -3.57 2.62 -4.58
N LEU A 174 -2.47 3.38 -4.50
CA LEU A 174 -1.56 3.33 -3.34
C LEU A 174 -2.25 3.83 -2.05
N ARG A 175 -3.07 4.88 -2.16
CA ARG A 175 -3.88 5.38 -1.03
C ARG A 175 -4.90 4.35 -0.55
N GLU A 176 -5.55 3.61 -1.45
CA GLU A 176 -6.43 2.47 -1.11
C GLU A 176 -5.70 1.44 -0.26
N MET A 177 -4.46 1.08 -0.64
CA MET A 177 -3.65 0.10 0.11
C MET A 177 -3.32 0.58 1.52
N VAL A 178 -2.92 1.86 1.66
CA VAL A 178 -2.61 2.46 2.97
C VAL A 178 -3.85 2.52 3.85
N LEU A 179 -4.98 2.99 3.31
CA LEU A 179 -6.23 3.11 4.05
C LEU A 179 -6.81 1.74 4.41
N ALA A 180 -6.75 0.75 3.51
CA ALA A 180 -7.18 -0.62 3.80
C ALA A 180 -6.43 -1.20 5.01
N SER A 181 -5.10 -1.05 5.05
CA SER A 181 -4.31 -1.51 6.20
C SER A 181 -4.67 -0.75 7.49
N ARG A 182 -5.01 0.54 7.40
CA ARG A 182 -5.48 1.31 8.57
C ARG A 182 -6.86 0.87 9.06
N ILE A 183 -7.77 0.53 8.15
CA ILE A 183 -9.11 -0.01 8.49
C ILE A 183 -8.98 -1.36 9.19
N GLU A 184 -8.13 -2.25 8.68
CA GLU A 184 -7.88 -3.58 9.25
C GLU A 184 -7.25 -3.56 10.65
N ARG A 185 -6.59 -2.45 11.01
CA ARG A 185 -6.09 -2.24 12.39
C ARG A 185 -7.16 -1.76 13.36
N ARG A 186 -8.35 -1.39 12.86
CA ARG A 186 -9.44 -0.77 13.63
C ARG A 186 -10.69 -1.64 13.69
N LEU A 187 -10.88 -2.52 12.71
CA LEU A 187 -12.04 -3.40 12.57
C LEU A 187 -11.58 -4.84 12.40
N THR A 188 -12.36 -5.76 12.94
CA THR A 188 -12.26 -7.20 12.65
C THR A 188 -12.69 -7.51 11.21
N LYS A 189 -12.31 -8.69 10.71
CA LYS A 189 -12.70 -9.14 9.37
C LYS A 189 -14.21 -9.17 9.17
N ASP A 190 -14.96 -9.61 10.17
CA ASP A 190 -16.41 -9.68 10.09
C ASP A 190 -17.03 -8.28 10.09
N GLU A 191 -16.53 -7.34 10.88
CA GLU A 191 -16.97 -5.93 10.82
C GLU A 191 -16.67 -5.27 9.48
N ILE A 192 -15.50 -5.56 8.89
CA ILE A 192 -15.12 -5.06 7.57
C ILE A 192 -16.06 -5.61 6.51
N LEU A 193 -16.34 -6.91 6.55
CA LEU A 193 -17.23 -7.57 5.61
C LEU A 193 -18.67 -7.07 5.77
N GLU A 194 -19.15 -6.94 7.01
CA GLU A 194 -20.45 -6.36 7.32
C GLU A 194 -20.56 -4.94 6.78
N LEU A 195 -19.57 -4.08 7.08
CA LEU A 195 -19.55 -2.70 6.60
C LEU A 195 -19.48 -2.64 5.08
N TYR A 196 -18.67 -3.49 4.44
CA TYR A 196 -18.59 -3.58 2.99
C TYR A 196 -19.95 -3.98 2.39
N LEU A 197 -20.59 -5.03 2.90
CA LEU A 197 -21.88 -5.50 2.40
C LEU A 197 -23.01 -4.49 2.62
N ASN A 198 -22.92 -3.65 3.65
CA ASN A 198 -23.85 -2.55 3.90
C ASN A 198 -23.59 -1.31 3.02
N ARG A 199 -22.42 -1.22 2.37
CA ARG A 199 -21.99 -0.05 1.59
C ARG A 199 -21.84 -0.33 0.10
N VAL A 200 -21.70 -1.59 -0.29
CA VAL A 200 -21.64 -1.96 -1.70
C VAL A 200 -22.97 -1.58 -2.36
N TYR A 201 -22.86 -0.89 -3.49
CA TYR A 201 -24.00 -0.53 -4.30
C TYR A 201 -24.48 -1.77 -5.05
N LEU A 202 -25.74 -2.18 -4.85
CA LEU A 202 -26.30 -3.37 -5.49
C LEU A 202 -27.19 -3.04 -6.70
N GLY A 203 -27.27 -1.78 -7.12
CA GLY A 203 -28.17 -1.30 -8.18
C GLY A 203 -29.40 -0.57 -7.65
N ASP A 204 -30.12 0.12 -8.54
CA ASP A 204 -31.41 0.81 -8.27
C ASP A 204 -31.44 1.76 -7.05
N GLN A 205 -30.36 2.52 -6.81
CA GLN A 205 -30.21 3.37 -5.60
C GLN A 205 -30.21 2.60 -4.26
N ALA A 206 -30.15 1.26 -4.30
CA ALA A 206 -30.04 0.42 -3.12
C ALA A 206 -28.57 0.23 -2.71
N PHE A 207 -28.27 0.64 -1.48
CA PHE A 207 -27.00 0.38 -0.83
C PHE A 207 -27.22 -0.62 0.30
N GLY A 208 -26.47 -1.71 0.28
CA GLY A 208 -26.62 -2.78 1.28
C GLY A 208 -27.34 -4.03 0.76
N ALA A 209 -27.01 -5.20 1.31
CA ALA A 209 -27.75 -6.44 1.04
C ALA A 209 -29.21 -6.35 1.54
N PRO A 210 -30.21 -6.73 0.72
CA PRO A 210 -31.61 -6.67 1.14
C PRO A 210 -31.92 -7.68 2.24
N LYS A 211 -32.38 -7.20 3.41
CA LYS A 211 -32.98 -8.03 4.45
C LYS A 211 -34.36 -8.50 3.98
N ARG A 212 -34.52 -9.79 3.70
CA ARG A 212 -35.87 -10.36 3.53
C ARG A 212 -36.56 -10.40 4.89
N ARG A 213 -37.80 -9.92 4.94
CA ARG A 213 -38.70 -10.08 6.09
C ARG A 213 -39.09 -11.55 6.27
#